data_AF-A0A963MJP5-F1
#
_entry.id   AF-A0A963MJP5-F1
#
_cell.length_a   1.000
_cell.length_b   1.000
_cell.length_c   1.000
_cell.angle_alpha   90.00
_cell.angle_beta   90.00
_cell.angle_gamma   90.00
#
_symmetry.space_group_name_H-M   'P 1'
#
loop_
_entity.id
_entity.type
_entity.pdbx_description
1 polymer ?
#
loop_
_entity_poly.entity_id
_entity_poly.type
_entity_poly.pdbx_seq_one_letter_code
_entity_poly.pdbx_strand_id
1 'polypeptide(L)'
;YDVARRNHIQGGNNRVILATDGDFNVGPSSEGELVRMIEQKRAQGTFLTVLGFGTGNLKDSRMEQLADRGNGNYAYIDSDLEAKKVLVTELGGTLVTIAKDVKIQVEFNPGQVQAYRLIGYENRLLAAEDFNDDRKDAGELGAGHTVTALYEVVPTGVRLDVDVGEVDALRYHRPTESSVRRGGGE
;
A
#
# COMPACT_ATOMS: atom_id res chain seq x y z
N TYR A 1 17.56 7.10 -16.05
CA TYR A 1 17.61 5.62 -16.20
C TYR A 1 18.89 5.10 -16.85
N ASP A 2 19.44 5.69 -17.91
CA ASP A 2 20.66 5.14 -18.55
C ASP A 2 21.88 5.06 -17.63
N VAL A 3 22.02 6.02 -16.72
CA VAL A 3 23.06 5.98 -15.68
C VAL A 3 22.82 4.81 -14.73
N ALA A 4 21.58 4.61 -14.26
CA ALA A 4 21.21 3.48 -13.40
C ALA A 4 21.48 2.13 -14.09
N ARG A 5 21.15 2.01 -15.38
CA ARG A 5 21.45 0.80 -16.17
C ARG A 5 22.95 0.52 -16.28
N ARG A 6 23.76 1.56 -16.52
CA ARG A 6 25.23 1.43 -16.64
C ARG A 6 25.90 1.03 -15.33
N ASN A 7 25.30 1.38 -14.20
CA ASN A 7 25.82 1.09 -12.86
C ASN A 7 24.96 0.04 -12.13
N HIS A 8 24.27 -0.82 -12.89
CA HIS A 8 23.37 -1.80 -12.30
C HIS A 8 24.14 -2.83 -11.46
N ILE A 9 23.69 -3.03 -10.23
CA ILE A 9 24.24 -4.02 -9.31
C ILE A 9 23.27 -5.19 -9.22
N GLN A 10 23.67 -6.36 -9.70
CA GLN A 10 22.85 -7.57 -9.60
C GLN A 10 22.57 -7.92 -8.13
N GLY A 11 21.30 -8.11 -7.78
CA GLY A 11 20.88 -8.35 -6.40
C GLY A 11 21.00 -7.12 -5.47
N GLY A 12 21.46 -5.99 -6.00
CA GLY A 12 21.54 -4.73 -5.27
C GLY A 12 20.25 -3.91 -5.36
N ASN A 13 20.19 -2.86 -4.53
CA ASN A 13 19.11 -1.88 -4.58
C ASN A 13 19.40 -0.85 -5.70
N ASN A 14 18.83 -1.09 -6.88
CA ASN A 14 18.95 -0.18 -8.02
C ASN A 14 17.74 0.74 -8.05
N ARG A 15 17.94 2.03 -7.79
CA ARG A 15 16.85 2.99 -7.64
C ARG A 15 17.21 4.33 -8.27
N VAL A 16 16.23 4.91 -8.95
CA VAL A 16 16.24 6.31 -9.37
C VAL A 16 15.47 7.10 -8.34
N ILE A 17 16.06 8.19 -7.84
CA ILE A 17 15.37 9.16 -6.98
C ILE A 17 15.11 10.40 -7.83
N LEU A 18 13.84 10.72 -8.02
CA LEU A 18 13.39 11.91 -8.74
C LEU A 18 12.99 12.98 -7.74
N ALA A 19 13.80 14.01 -7.58
CA ALA A 19 13.43 15.23 -6.87
C ALA A 19 12.82 16.24 -7.85
N THR A 20 11.59 16.69 -7.61
CA THR A 20 10.83 17.53 -8.55
C THR A 20 9.88 18.48 -7.83
N ASP A 21 9.54 19.60 -8.46
CA ASP A 21 8.45 20.50 -8.05
C ASP A 21 7.09 20.10 -8.65
N GLY A 22 7.02 18.95 -9.33
CA GLY A 22 5.79 18.38 -9.87
C GLY A 22 5.40 18.89 -11.26
N ASP A 23 6.19 19.78 -11.86
CA ASP A 23 5.91 20.32 -13.19
C ASP A 23 6.64 19.55 -14.31
N PHE A 24 6.04 18.44 -14.74
CA PHE A 24 6.57 17.59 -15.81
C PHE A 24 6.32 18.20 -17.20
N ASN A 25 7.09 19.24 -17.54
CA ASN A 25 6.95 19.98 -18.81
C ASN A 25 7.82 19.45 -19.96
N VAL A 26 8.65 18.43 -19.72
CA VAL A 26 9.62 17.91 -20.71
C VAL A 26 9.62 16.38 -20.69
N GLY A 27 9.24 15.74 -21.80
CA GLY A 27 9.23 14.27 -21.92
C GLY A 27 8.09 13.71 -22.76
N PRO A 28 7.93 12.37 -22.82
CA PRO A 28 6.90 11.69 -23.60
C PRO A 28 5.50 12.24 -23.30
N SER A 29 4.78 12.51 -24.38
CA SER A 29 3.65 13.45 -24.47
C SER A 29 2.34 12.95 -23.85
N SER A 30 2.39 11.90 -23.03
CA SER A 30 1.22 11.41 -22.29
C SER A 30 1.63 10.70 -21.00
N GLU A 31 0.82 10.86 -19.96
CA GLU A 31 0.98 10.18 -18.67
C GLU A 31 1.14 8.66 -18.80
N GLY A 32 0.39 8.04 -19.72
CA GLY A 32 0.47 6.60 -19.97
C GLY A 32 1.81 6.12 -20.53
N GLU A 33 2.52 6.93 -21.32
CA GLU A 33 3.87 6.57 -21.79
C GLU A 33 4.88 6.59 -20.65
N LEU A 34 4.78 7.57 -19.76
CA LEU A 34 5.65 7.69 -18.59
C LEU A 34 5.45 6.50 -17.64
N VAL A 35 4.20 6.13 -17.37
CA VAL A 35 3.85 4.96 -16.55
C VAL A 35 4.41 3.69 -17.17
N ARG A 36 4.17 3.43 -18.46
CA ARG A 36 4.70 2.24 -19.15
C ARG A 36 6.22 2.16 -19.11
N MET A 37 6.91 3.30 -19.27
CA MET A 37 8.36 3.35 -19.14
C MET A 37 8.80 2.94 -17.73
N ILE A 38 8.17 3.49 -16.69
CA ILE A 38 8.50 3.19 -15.29
C ILE A 38 8.27 1.70 -14.99
N GLU A 39 7.12 1.15 -15.38
CA GLU A 39 6.81 -0.28 -15.20
C GLU A 39 7.85 -1.16 -15.91
N GLN A 40 8.28 -0.79 -17.13
CA GLN A 40 9.34 -1.51 -17.84
C GLN A 40 10.69 -1.45 -17.10
N LYS A 41 11.05 -0.29 -16.52
CA LYS A 41 12.31 -0.15 -15.77
C LYS A 41 12.27 -0.88 -14.43
N ARG A 42 11.13 -0.89 -13.76
CA ARG A 42 10.85 -1.71 -12.58
C ARG A 42 11.03 -3.19 -12.91
N ALA A 43 10.47 -3.68 -14.02
CA ALA A 43 10.64 -5.07 -14.46
C ALA A 43 12.10 -5.43 -14.75
N GLN A 44 12.94 -4.45 -15.11
CA GLN A 44 14.39 -4.58 -15.26
C GLN A 44 15.16 -4.46 -13.93
N GLY A 45 14.45 -4.41 -12.79
CA GLY A 45 15.02 -4.33 -11.46
C GLY A 45 15.49 -2.93 -11.05
N THR A 46 15.03 -1.85 -11.72
CA THR A 46 15.32 -0.46 -11.32
C THR A 46 14.04 0.23 -10.83
N PHE A 47 14.00 0.58 -9.55
CA PHE A 47 12.84 1.20 -8.90
C PHE A 47 12.85 2.73 -8.99
N LEU A 48 11.71 3.36 -8.74
CA LEU A 48 11.56 4.83 -8.73
C LEU A 48 11.05 5.32 -7.37
N THR A 49 11.80 6.21 -6.72
CA THR A 49 11.30 7.05 -5.63
C THR A 49 11.08 8.46 -6.15
N VAL A 50 9.98 9.10 -5.76
CA VAL A 50 9.67 10.48 -6.15
C VAL A 50 9.61 11.34 -4.89
N LEU A 51 10.39 12.41 -4.88
CA LEU A 51 10.41 13.42 -3.82
C LEU A 51 9.86 14.72 -4.40
N GLY A 52 8.65 15.08 -3.99
CA GLY A 52 8.03 16.35 -4.33
C GLY A 52 8.57 17.46 -3.43
N PHE A 53 8.92 18.62 -3.99
CA PHE A 53 9.37 19.79 -3.24
C PHE A 53 8.53 21.01 -3.58
N GLY A 54 8.05 21.72 -2.56
CA GLY A 54 7.34 22.97 -2.77
C GLY A 54 6.56 23.43 -1.54
N THR A 55 5.89 24.58 -1.67
CA THR A 55 5.14 25.22 -0.58
C THR A 55 3.64 25.33 -0.86
N GLY A 56 3.14 24.65 -1.90
CA GLY A 56 1.76 24.74 -2.38
C GLY A 56 1.09 23.38 -2.62
N ASN A 57 -0.11 23.40 -3.19
CA ASN A 57 -0.86 22.18 -3.53
C ASN A 57 -0.35 21.59 -4.85
N LEU A 58 0.81 20.94 -4.80
CA LEU A 58 1.38 20.25 -5.95
C LEU A 58 0.54 19.03 -6.32
N LYS A 59 0.64 18.58 -7.56
CA LYS A 59 -0.13 17.45 -8.13
C LYS A 59 0.32 16.12 -7.51
N ASP A 60 0.03 15.97 -6.23
CA ASP A 60 0.42 14.89 -5.32
C ASP A 60 0.08 13.53 -5.93
N SER A 61 -1.15 13.42 -6.43
CA SER A 61 -1.70 12.19 -7.00
C SER A 61 -0.96 11.68 -8.23
N ARG A 62 -0.33 12.55 -9.04
CA ARG A 62 0.43 12.10 -10.21
C ARG A 62 1.80 11.56 -9.78
N MET A 63 2.49 12.25 -8.88
CA MET A 63 3.81 11.82 -8.40
C MET A 63 3.72 10.54 -7.59
N GLU A 64 2.69 10.43 -6.75
CA GLU A 64 2.32 9.22 -6.01
C GLU A 64 2.12 8.04 -6.98
N GLN A 65 1.27 8.21 -8.01
CA GLN A 65 1.05 7.17 -9.02
C GLN A 65 2.34 6.74 -9.73
N LEU A 66 3.26 7.66 -10.04
CA LEU A 66 4.52 7.30 -10.69
C LEU A 66 5.45 6.50 -9.77
N ALA A 67 5.55 6.89 -8.49
CA ALA A 67 6.32 6.15 -7.49
C ALA A 67 5.73 4.75 -7.27
N ASP A 68 4.40 4.68 -7.16
CA ASP A 68 3.65 3.44 -7.01
C ASP A 68 3.91 2.45 -8.14
N ARG A 69 3.83 2.92 -9.39
CA ARG A 69 4.09 2.11 -10.60
C ARG A 69 5.55 1.69 -10.72
N GLY A 70 6.45 2.40 -10.05
CA GLY A 70 7.88 2.12 -9.99
C GLY A 70 8.35 1.31 -8.79
N ASN A 71 7.43 0.78 -7.98
CA ASN A 71 7.69 0.11 -6.69
C ASN A 71 8.65 0.92 -5.81
N GLY A 72 8.31 2.18 -5.60
CA GLY A 72 8.97 3.01 -4.63
C GLY A 72 8.03 3.94 -3.92
N ASN A 73 8.64 4.85 -3.16
CA ASN A 73 7.90 5.72 -2.26
C ASN A 73 7.76 7.10 -2.87
N TYR A 74 6.66 7.74 -2.48
CA TYR A 74 6.45 9.16 -2.68
C TYR A 74 6.60 9.88 -1.34
N ALA A 75 7.23 11.05 -1.34
CA ALA A 75 7.26 11.94 -0.19
C ALA A 75 7.18 13.40 -0.65
N TYR A 76 6.42 14.20 0.09
CA TYR A 76 6.31 15.64 -0.14
C TYR A 76 7.12 16.39 0.91
N ILE A 77 8.05 17.24 0.46
CA ILE A 77 8.98 17.98 1.31
C ILE A 77 8.67 19.48 1.17
N ASP A 78 8.02 20.03 2.19
CA ASP A 78 7.63 21.45 2.25
C ASP A 78 8.46 22.29 3.23
N SER A 79 9.31 21.63 4.00
CA SER A 79 10.06 22.23 5.09
C SER A 79 11.34 21.46 5.38
N ASP A 80 12.30 22.13 6.01
CA ASP A 80 13.56 21.52 6.45
C ASP A 80 13.32 20.36 7.42
N LEU A 81 12.25 20.43 8.22
CA LEU A 81 11.87 19.36 9.14
C LEU A 81 11.40 18.12 8.40
N GLU A 82 10.55 18.29 7.39
CA GLU A 82 10.08 17.17 6.56
C GLU A 82 11.23 16.60 5.72
N ALA A 83 12.11 17.46 5.19
CA ALA A 83 13.33 17.02 4.51
C ALA A 83 14.19 16.15 5.43
N LYS A 84 14.37 16.56 6.69
CA LYS A 84 15.13 15.78 7.68
C LYS A 84 14.45 14.45 8.00
N LYS A 85 13.13 14.46 8.18
CA LYS A 85 12.36 13.23 8.42
C LYS A 85 12.53 12.25 7.25
N VAL A 86 12.25 12.68 6.03
CA VAL A 86 12.29 11.83 4.83
C VAL A 86 13.72 11.38 4.50
N LEU A 87 14.68 12.30 4.44
CA LEU A 87 16.04 12.01 3.94
C LEU A 87 17.02 11.50 5.00
N VAL A 88 16.78 11.74 6.29
CA VAL A 88 17.69 11.33 7.36
C VAL A 88 17.08 10.23 8.22
N THR A 89 15.83 10.40 8.66
CA THR A 89 15.19 9.44 9.57
C THR A 89 14.65 8.22 8.82
N GLU A 90 13.96 8.44 7.69
CA GLU A 90 13.18 7.41 7.01
C GLU A 90 13.88 6.83 5.77
N LEU A 91 14.86 7.52 5.19
CA LEU A 91 15.48 7.15 3.93
C LEU A 91 16.07 5.72 3.95
N GLY A 92 16.74 5.35 5.04
CA GLY A 92 17.32 4.02 5.19
C GLY A 92 16.28 2.89 5.20
N GLY A 93 15.10 3.18 5.75
CA GLY A 93 14.01 2.22 5.85
C GLY A 93 13.15 2.14 4.58
N THR A 94 12.96 3.27 3.92
CA THR A 94 12.09 3.41 2.76
C THR A 94 12.77 2.99 1.45
N LEU A 95 14.08 3.23 1.29
CA LEU A 95 14.76 2.91 0.02
C LEU A 95 15.00 1.41 -0.18
N VAL A 96 15.08 0.63 0.89
CA VAL A 96 15.32 -0.82 0.84
C VAL A 96 14.00 -1.55 0.99
N THR A 97 13.43 -1.93 -0.15
CA THR A 97 12.29 -2.85 -0.20
C THR A 97 12.74 -4.22 0.29
N ILE A 98 12.31 -4.63 1.49
CA ILE A 98 12.63 -5.94 2.07
C ILE A 98 11.67 -7.00 1.54
N ALA A 99 10.41 -6.65 1.35
CA ALA A 99 9.39 -7.57 0.85
C ALA A 99 8.58 -6.89 -0.24
N LYS A 100 8.51 -7.57 -1.39
CA LYS A 100 7.66 -7.23 -2.54
C LYS A 100 6.41 -8.08 -2.50
N ASP A 101 5.33 -7.56 -3.07
CA ASP A 101 4.05 -8.26 -3.18
C ASP A 101 3.51 -8.75 -1.83
N VAL A 102 3.62 -7.89 -0.80
CA VAL A 102 3.08 -8.23 0.52
C VAL A 102 1.57 -8.06 0.51
N LYS A 103 0.87 -9.15 0.83
CA LYS A 103 -0.57 -9.18 1.03
C LYS A 103 -0.86 -9.42 2.52
N ILE A 104 -1.53 -8.46 3.14
CA ILE A 104 -2.00 -8.58 4.53
C ILE A 104 -3.52 -8.74 4.49
N GLN A 105 -4.01 -9.86 5.00
CA GLN A 105 -5.44 -10.14 5.12
C GLN A 105 -5.82 -10.20 6.60
N VAL A 106 -6.84 -9.45 6.98
CA VAL A 106 -7.40 -9.46 8.34
C VAL A 106 -8.78 -10.12 8.27
N GLU A 107 -9.00 -11.13 9.11
CA GLU A 107 -10.30 -11.81 9.26
C GLU A 107 -10.81 -11.58 10.69
N PHE A 108 -12.11 -11.32 10.83
CA PHE A 108 -12.76 -11.18 12.13
C PHE A 108 -13.55 -12.44 12.48
N ASN A 109 -13.53 -12.84 13.76
CA ASN A 109 -14.30 -13.99 14.21
C ASN A 109 -15.81 -13.67 14.14
N PRO A 110 -16.61 -14.40 13.32
CA PRO A 110 -18.04 -14.12 13.17
C PRO A 110 -18.84 -14.38 14.45
N GLY A 111 -18.30 -15.18 15.39
CA GLY A 111 -18.89 -15.39 16.71
C GLY A 111 -18.62 -14.25 17.71
N GLN A 112 -17.90 -13.21 17.32
CA GLN A 112 -17.57 -12.05 18.16
C GLN A 112 -17.83 -10.71 17.46
N VAL A 113 -17.72 -10.68 16.13
CA VAL A 113 -17.94 -9.51 15.28
C VAL A 113 -18.97 -9.86 14.23
N GLN A 114 -20.09 -9.13 14.20
CA GLN A 114 -21.18 -9.36 13.24
C GLN A 114 -21.07 -8.49 11.98
N ALA A 115 -20.28 -7.41 12.02
CA ALA A 115 -19.98 -6.57 10.87
C ALA A 115 -18.69 -5.78 11.10
N TYR A 116 -17.98 -5.43 10.04
CA TYR A 116 -16.82 -4.54 10.10
C TYR A 116 -16.68 -3.72 8.82
N ARG A 117 -15.95 -2.61 8.91
CA ARG A 117 -15.61 -1.74 7.79
C ARG A 117 -14.19 -1.22 7.96
N LEU A 118 -13.39 -1.31 6.90
CA LEU A 118 -12.12 -0.60 6.83
C LEU A 118 -12.39 0.89 6.66
N ILE A 119 -12.02 1.69 7.65
CA ILE A 119 -12.20 3.15 7.67
C ILE A 119 -10.93 3.91 7.30
N GLY A 120 -9.76 3.27 7.34
CA GLY A 120 -8.51 3.91 6.95
C GLY A 120 -7.41 2.89 6.61
N TYR A 121 -6.76 3.08 5.48
CA TYR A 121 -5.58 2.34 5.04
C TYR A 121 -4.86 3.19 3.99
N GLU A 122 -3.52 3.10 3.90
CA GLU A 122 -2.77 3.78 2.85
C GLU A 122 -3.17 3.25 1.46
N ASN A 123 -3.94 4.06 0.71
CA ASN A 123 -4.27 4.09 -0.74
C ASN A 123 -4.33 2.82 -1.63
N ARG A 124 -4.19 1.59 -1.14
CA ARG A 124 -4.25 0.36 -1.96
C ARG A 124 -5.21 -0.68 -1.39
N LEU A 125 -6.49 -0.52 -1.71
CA LEU A 125 -7.50 -1.57 -1.51
C LEU A 125 -7.37 -2.63 -2.61
N LEU A 126 -7.04 -3.86 -2.22
CA LEU A 126 -7.17 -5.05 -3.07
C LEU A 126 -8.56 -5.66 -2.86
N ALA A 127 -9.20 -6.11 -3.95
CA ALA A 127 -10.43 -6.89 -3.86
C ALA A 127 -10.12 -8.26 -3.23
N ALA A 128 -11.06 -8.81 -2.45
CA ALA A 128 -10.89 -10.11 -1.77
C ALA A 128 -10.49 -11.24 -2.73
N GLU A 129 -11.01 -11.22 -3.96
CA GLU A 129 -10.68 -12.16 -5.03
C GLU A 129 -9.23 -12.04 -5.53
N ASP A 130 -8.67 -10.82 -5.55
CA ASP A 130 -7.32 -10.54 -6.02
C ASP A 130 -6.23 -10.95 -5.01
N PHE A 131 -6.59 -11.20 -3.74
CA PHE A 131 -5.65 -11.72 -2.74
C PHE A 131 -5.07 -13.08 -3.13
N ASN A 132 -5.84 -13.90 -3.85
CA ASN A 132 -5.40 -15.24 -4.25
C ASN A 132 -4.71 -15.29 -5.63
N ASP A 133 -4.62 -14.18 -6.37
CA ASP A 133 -3.89 -14.13 -7.66
C ASP A 133 -2.47 -13.58 -7.47
N ASP A 134 -1.46 -14.43 -7.60
CA ASP A 134 -0.04 -14.06 -7.47
C ASP A 134 0.45 -13.15 -8.60
N ARG A 135 -0.35 -12.94 -9.66
CA ARG A 135 -0.04 -11.98 -10.74
C ARG A 135 -0.50 -10.56 -10.42
N LYS A 136 -1.26 -10.38 -9.33
CA LYS A 136 -1.72 -9.07 -8.87
C LYS A 136 -0.68 -8.45 -7.93
N ASP A 137 -0.18 -7.30 -8.35
CA ASP A 137 0.76 -6.46 -7.62
C ASP A 137 0.17 -6.06 -6.26
N ALA A 138 0.93 -6.25 -5.18
CA ALA A 138 0.47 -5.93 -3.83
C ALA A 138 1.26 -4.76 -3.20
N GLY A 139 1.18 -4.61 -1.88
CA GLY A 139 1.89 -3.55 -1.17
C GLY A 139 3.38 -3.83 -1.07
N GLU A 140 4.19 -2.77 -0.96
CA GLU A 140 5.63 -2.85 -0.76
C GLU A 140 5.98 -2.54 0.71
N LEU A 141 6.79 -3.37 1.34
CA LEU A 141 7.28 -3.13 2.70
C LEU A 141 8.78 -2.86 2.70
N GLY A 142 9.14 -1.63 3.08
CA GLY A 142 10.51 -1.23 3.39
C GLY A 142 10.96 -1.69 4.78
N ALA A 143 12.26 -1.64 5.05
CA ALA A 143 12.82 -1.90 6.37
C ALA A 143 12.28 -0.90 7.40
N GLY A 144 11.61 -1.37 8.46
CA GLY A 144 11.00 -0.46 9.45
C GLY A 144 9.76 0.29 8.95
N HIS A 145 9.24 -0.06 7.76
CA HIS A 145 7.96 0.46 7.28
C HIS A 145 6.83 -0.02 8.20
N THR A 146 5.98 0.90 8.65
CA THR A 146 4.83 0.61 9.52
C THR A 146 3.56 0.94 8.78
N VAL A 147 2.69 -0.05 8.62
CA VAL A 147 1.38 0.12 7.98
C VAL A 147 0.31 0.13 9.06
N THR A 148 -0.60 1.10 9.03
CA THR A 148 -1.73 1.21 9.96
C THR A 148 -3.04 1.00 9.24
N ALA A 149 -3.87 0.07 9.74
CA ALA A 149 -5.21 -0.18 9.23
C ALA A 149 -6.28 0.14 10.30
N LEU A 150 -7.10 1.12 9.97
CA LEU A 150 -8.34 1.58 10.59
C LEU A 150 -9.52 0.62 10.41
N TYR A 151 -9.98 -0.12 11.42
CA TYR A 151 -11.24 -0.86 11.33
C TYR A 151 -12.30 -0.33 12.30
N GLU A 152 -13.50 -0.14 11.81
CA GLU A 152 -14.71 -0.04 12.62
C GLU A 152 -15.35 -1.43 12.69
N VAL A 153 -15.68 -1.89 13.89
CA VAL A 153 -16.24 -3.23 14.13
C VAL A 153 -17.51 -3.13 14.93
N VAL A 154 -18.46 -4.02 14.64
CA VAL A 154 -19.70 -4.19 15.40
C VAL A 154 -19.65 -5.55 16.11
N PRO A 155 -19.62 -5.58 17.46
CA PRO A 155 -19.69 -6.81 18.21
C PRO A 155 -21.00 -7.56 17.99
N THR A 156 -20.95 -8.89 18.06
CA THR A 156 -22.16 -9.73 18.02
C THR A 156 -23.12 -9.37 19.15
N GLY A 157 -24.41 -9.22 18.82
CA GLY A 157 -25.48 -8.92 19.78
C GLY A 157 -25.86 -7.45 19.87
N VAL A 158 -25.18 -6.57 19.12
CA VAL A 158 -25.58 -5.17 18.95
C VAL A 158 -26.68 -5.10 17.90
N ARG A 159 -27.82 -4.50 18.24
CA ARG A 159 -28.87 -4.22 17.24
C ARG A 159 -28.41 -3.09 16.33
N LEU A 160 -28.46 -3.34 15.03
CA LEU A 160 -28.26 -2.34 14.00
C LEU A 160 -29.60 -2.11 13.31
N ASP A 161 -29.94 -0.84 13.08
CA ASP A 161 -31.13 -0.44 12.31
C ASP A 161 -30.87 -0.50 10.79
N VAL A 162 -29.72 -1.07 10.40
CA VAL A 162 -29.27 -1.24 9.01
C VAL A 162 -28.92 -2.70 8.79
N ASP A 163 -29.34 -3.22 7.63
CA ASP A 163 -28.97 -4.57 7.19
C ASP A 163 -27.49 -4.56 6.80
N VAL A 164 -26.66 -5.23 7.58
CA VAL A 164 -25.22 -5.37 7.33
C VAL A 164 -24.97 -6.79 6.85
N GLY A 165 -24.19 -6.93 5.78
CA GLY A 165 -23.83 -8.23 5.22
C GLY A 165 -23.13 -9.14 6.24
N GLU A 166 -23.11 -10.44 5.95
CA GLU A 166 -22.48 -11.43 6.83
C GLU A 166 -20.94 -11.34 6.77
N VAL A 167 -20.29 -11.59 7.93
CA VAL A 167 -18.84 -11.73 8.02
C VAL A 167 -18.44 -13.10 7.47
N ASP A 168 -17.47 -13.12 6.55
CA ASP A 168 -16.96 -14.34 5.94
C ASP A 168 -16.47 -15.36 6.98
N ALA A 169 -16.59 -16.65 6.64
CA ALA A 169 -16.10 -17.72 7.50
C ALA A 169 -14.56 -17.67 7.62
N LEU A 170 -14.05 -17.90 8.84
CA LEU A 170 -12.62 -17.93 9.11
C LEU A 170 -11.91 -18.99 8.26
N ARG A 171 -10.85 -18.58 7.54
CA ARG A 171 -10.08 -19.47 6.66
C ARG A 171 -9.21 -20.46 7.42
N TYR A 172 -8.70 -20.04 8.58
CA TYR A 172 -7.70 -20.81 9.35
C TYR A 172 -8.22 -21.36 10.69
N HIS A 173 -9.47 -21.08 11.06
CA HIS A 173 -10.05 -21.60 12.30
C HIS A 173 -11.43 -22.21 12.03
N ARG A 174 -11.57 -23.52 12.23
CA ARG A 174 -12.89 -24.17 12.20
C ARG A 174 -13.61 -23.88 13.51
N PRO A 175 -14.88 -23.45 13.49
CA PRO A 175 -15.66 -23.35 14.71
C PRO A 175 -15.75 -24.73 15.38
N THR A 176 -15.29 -24.84 16.63
CA THR A 176 -15.52 -26.03 17.44
C THR A 176 -17.01 -26.08 17.78
N GLU A 177 -17.68 -27.20 17.50
CA GLU A 177 -19.15 -27.43 17.60
C GLU A 177 -19.79 -27.23 19.00
N SER A 178 -19.17 -26.54 19.95
CA SER A 178 -19.61 -26.53 21.35
C SER A 178 -20.48 -25.34 21.81
N SER A 179 -20.98 -24.48 20.92
CA SER A 179 -21.89 -23.37 21.33
C SER A 179 -23.33 -23.46 20.81
N VAL A 180 -23.71 -24.53 20.09
CA VAL A 180 -25.13 -24.80 19.80
C VAL A 180 -25.79 -25.44 21.03
N ARG A 181 -26.02 -24.66 22.08
CA ARG A 181 -27.15 -24.89 22.98
C ARG A 181 -28.11 -23.74 22.83
N ARG A 182 -29.06 -23.92 21.90
CA ARG A 182 -30.32 -23.20 21.85
C ARG A 182 -30.94 -23.20 23.26
N GLY A 183 -31.05 -22.03 23.87
CA GLY A 183 -32.00 -21.81 24.96
C GLY A 183 -33.40 -21.81 24.35
N GLY A 184 -34.03 -22.99 24.30
CA GLY A 184 -35.48 -23.11 24.17
C GLY A 184 -36.13 -22.65 25.48
N GLY A 185 -37.22 -21.90 25.35
CA GLY A 185 -37.96 -21.34 26.48
C GLY A 185 -38.62 -22.39 27.36
N GLU A 186 -38.87 -21.99 28.61
CA GLU A 186 -40.19 -21.67 29.16
C GLU A 186 -40.03 -20.54 30.18
#